data_AF-A0A3N4DLG5-F1
#
_entry.id   AF-A0A3N4DLG5-F1
#
_cell.length_a   1.000
_cell.length_b   1.000
_cell.length_c   1.000
_cell.angle_alpha   90.00
_cell.angle_beta   90.00
_cell.angle_gamma   90.00
#
_symmetry.space_group_name_H-M   'P 1'
#
loop_
_entity.id
_entity.type
_entity.pdbx_description
1 polymer ?
#
loop_
_entity_poly.entity_id
_entity_poly.type
_entity_poly.pdbx_seq_one_letter_code
_entity_poly.pdbx_strand_id
1 'polypeptide(L)'
;MPLAPHFFVPLECEHCSEYTISFKSDPMLVFGFETFDGKPFVSETVVLESPYFVATFELSGNFEFYKQYSTISWLFITIFALLFAFGLTYLVKRWQRHSVSMHAQIVAGIKHQEFIPFYQPIVDSRTQAVIGCEVLMRWQQQNGSLIPPNQFIPYAEANGLIIDMTKVLLEHVFNDVKSLGSKRKALFFSINIVPEHLDNDDLYLLLKGIVESSELKPHRISLEITERLPISDLVAARQMLDKIYALGIDLKLDDAGTGYGGFSVTVHQKGID
;
A
#
# COMPACT_ATOMS: atom_id res chain seq x y z
N MET A 1 -37.10 -7.12 56.40
CA MET A 1 -36.70 -7.74 55.12
C MET A 1 -35.20 -7.54 55.01
N PRO A 2 -34.37 -8.60 55.11
CA PRO A 2 -32.93 -8.43 54.95
C PRO A 2 -32.66 -8.12 53.48
N LEU A 3 -31.84 -7.09 53.24
CA LEU A 3 -31.34 -6.73 51.92
C LEU A 3 -30.45 -7.87 51.44
N ALA A 4 -30.94 -8.68 50.50
CA ALA A 4 -30.11 -9.66 49.80
C ALA A 4 -29.11 -8.89 48.91
N PRO A 5 -27.79 -9.02 49.10
CA PRO A 5 -26.82 -8.44 48.20
C PRO A 5 -26.89 -9.17 46.85
N HIS A 6 -27.72 -8.66 45.93
CA HIS A 6 -27.82 -9.11 44.54
C HIS A 6 -26.53 -8.91 43.70
N PHE A 7 -25.43 -8.50 44.32
CA PHE A 7 -24.16 -8.22 43.63
C PHE A 7 -23.27 -9.46 43.44
N PHE A 8 -23.54 -10.58 44.11
CA PHE A 8 -22.68 -11.78 44.06
C PHE A 8 -23.30 -13.04 43.41
N VAL A 9 -24.57 -13.00 42.95
CA VAL A 9 -25.21 -14.15 42.29
C VAL A 9 -26.05 -13.69 41.10
N PRO A 10 -25.65 -13.98 39.83
CA PRO A 10 -26.50 -13.73 38.68
C PRO A 10 -27.07 -15.02 38.07
N LEU A 11 -28.39 -14.98 37.88
CA LEU A 11 -29.20 -15.59 36.82
C LEU A 11 -29.05 -17.11 36.58
N GLU A 12 -30.06 -17.89 37.00
CA GLU A 12 -30.47 -19.25 36.55
C GLU A 12 -30.32 -20.43 37.55
N CYS A 13 -29.48 -20.37 38.58
CA CYS A 13 -29.29 -21.49 39.52
C CYS A 13 -29.68 -21.10 40.96
N GLU A 14 -30.84 -21.56 41.44
CA GLU A 14 -31.26 -21.42 42.85
C GLU A 14 -30.57 -22.46 43.73
N HIS A 15 -30.06 -22.07 44.91
CA HIS A 15 -29.36 -22.95 45.87
C HIS A 15 -28.04 -23.59 45.36
N CYS A 16 -27.26 -22.86 44.55
CA CYS A 16 -26.01 -23.38 43.99
C CYS A 16 -24.74 -22.80 44.63
N SER A 17 -24.91 -21.73 45.42
CA SER A 17 -23.85 -21.07 46.18
C SER A 17 -24.30 -20.80 47.60
N GLU A 18 -23.35 -20.84 48.53
CA GLU A 18 -23.51 -20.44 49.92
C GLU A 18 -22.47 -19.36 50.18
N TYR A 19 -22.88 -18.25 50.82
CA TYR A 19 -21.91 -17.27 51.31
C TYR A 19 -22.12 -16.98 52.78
N THR A 20 -21.00 -16.96 53.50
CA THR A 20 -20.94 -16.74 54.95
C THR A 20 -20.03 -15.57 55.26
N ILE A 21 -20.53 -14.63 56.06
CA ILE A 21 -19.80 -13.49 56.59
C ILE A 21 -19.68 -13.69 58.10
N SER A 22 -18.46 -13.86 58.60
CA SER A 22 -18.19 -14.02 60.03
C SER A 22 -17.38 -12.85 60.57
N PHE A 23 -17.85 -12.22 61.65
CA PHE A 23 -17.08 -11.22 62.39
C PHE A 23 -16.49 -11.84 63.65
N LYS A 24 -15.18 -11.63 63.84
CA LYS A 24 -14.44 -12.09 65.01
C LYS A 24 -14.83 -11.25 66.24
N SER A 25 -15.90 -11.67 66.94
CA SER A 25 -16.43 -11.09 68.18
C SER A 25 -16.70 -12.19 69.23
N ASP A 26 -17.07 -11.82 70.46
CA ASP A 26 -17.53 -12.76 71.49
C ASP A 26 -18.99 -12.43 71.89
N PRO A 27 -19.99 -13.24 71.49
CA PRO A 27 -19.88 -14.42 70.62
C PRO A 27 -19.58 -14.05 69.15
N MET A 28 -19.08 -15.00 68.37
CA MET A 28 -18.80 -14.80 66.94
C MET A 28 -20.10 -14.53 66.19
N LEU A 29 -20.16 -13.41 65.46
CA LEU A 29 -21.33 -13.06 64.65
C LEU A 29 -21.18 -13.67 63.26
N VAL A 30 -22.10 -14.55 62.87
CA VAL A 30 -22.12 -15.22 61.57
C VAL A 30 -23.41 -14.85 60.84
N PHE A 31 -23.27 -14.39 59.60
CA PHE A 31 -24.38 -14.07 58.71
C PHE A 31 -24.21 -14.88 57.42
N GLY A 32 -25.20 -15.67 57.04
CA GLY A 32 -25.17 -16.45 55.82
C GLY A 32 -26.50 -16.39 55.08
N PHE A 33 -26.46 -16.61 53.77
CA PHE A 33 -27.65 -16.65 52.92
C PHE A 33 -27.50 -17.76 51.89
N GLU A 34 -28.60 -18.49 51.67
CA GLU A 34 -28.70 -19.68 50.82
C GLU A 34 -27.73 -20.82 51.19
N THR A 35 -28.27 -22.00 51.43
CA THR A 35 -27.49 -23.22 51.71
C THR A 35 -27.72 -24.22 50.58
N PHE A 36 -26.70 -25.01 50.26
CA PHE A 36 -26.83 -26.13 49.34
C PHE A 36 -26.43 -27.44 50.03
N ASP A 37 -27.07 -28.54 49.65
CA ASP A 37 -26.76 -29.84 50.24
C ASP A 37 -25.48 -30.43 49.65
N GLY A 38 -24.59 -30.91 50.52
CA GLY A 38 -23.35 -31.61 50.15
C GLY A 38 -22.07 -30.83 50.44
N LYS A 39 -20.93 -31.34 49.98
CA LYS A 39 -19.64 -30.67 50.13
C LYS A 39 -19.44 -29.62 49.04
N PRO A 40 -18.83 -28.46 49.33
CA PRO A 40 -18.49 -27.48 48.32
C PRO A 40 -17.54 -28.08 47.28
N PHE A 41 -17.78 -27.76 46.00
CA PHE A 41 -16.88 -28.12 44.91
C PHE A 41 -15.78 -27.07 44.74
N VAL A 42 -16.13 -25.80 44.94
CA VAL A 42 -15.20 -24.66 44.99
C VAL A 42 -15.54 -23.84 46.22
N SER A 43 -14.53 -23.34 46.91
CA SER A 43 -14.70 -22.41 48.03
C SER A 43 -13.55 -21.41 48.03
N GLU A 44 -13.90 -20.14 48.20
CA GLU A 44 -12.95 -19.04 48.32
C GLU A 44 -13.23 -18.29 49.61
N THR A 45 -12.16 -17.99 50.36
CA THR A 45 -12.26 -17.28 51.64
C THR A 45 -11.40 -16.04 51.60
N VAL A 46 -12.01 -14.89 51.83
CA VAL A 46 -11.35 -13.59 51.93
C VAL A 46 -11.44 -13.11 53.36
N VAL A 47 -10.29 -12.90 54.00
CA VAL A 47 -10.23 -12.30 55.34
C VAL A 47 -9.89 -10.82 55.21
N LEU A 48 -10.77 -9.98 55.72
CA LEU A 48 -10.56 -8.55 55.85
C LEU A 48 -10.17 -8.23 57.29
N GLU A 49 -8.90 -7.88 57.48
CA GLU A 49 -8.39 -7.43 58.77
C GLU A 49 -8.38 -5.90 58.81
N SER A 50 -9.00 -5.32 59.83
CA SER A 50 -8.93 -3.89 60.13
C SER A 50 -8.62 -3.68 61.62
N PRO A 51 -8.19 -2.47 62.01
CA PRO A 51 -7.98 -2.14 63.43
C PRO A 51 -9.24 -2.27 64.30
N TYR A 52 -10.43 -2.25 63.69
CA TYR A 52 -11.71 -2.20 64.40
C TYR A 52 -12.45 -3.54 64.39
N PHE A 53 -12.24 -4.38 63.37
CA PHE A 53 -12.90 -5.66 63.21
C PHE A 53 -12.08 -6.58 62.29
N VAL A 54 -12.27 -7.89 62.47
CA VAL A 54 -11.84 -8.91 61.50
C VAL A 54 -13.09 -9.57 60.95
N ALA A 55 -13.26 -9.49 59.63
CA ALA A 55 -14.38 -10.09 58.92
C ALA A 55 -13.86 -11.16 57.95
N THR A 56 -14.47 -12.33 57.97
CA THR A 56 -14.19 -13.43 57.04
C THR A 56 -15.38 -13.58 56.10
N PHE A 57 -15.13 -13.49 54.81
CA PHE A 57 -16.10 -13.73 53.76
C PHE A 57 -15.76 -15.07 53.12
N GLU A 58 -16.65 -16.04 53.22
CA GLU A 58 -16.53 -17.33 52.56
C GLU A 58 -17.60 -17.43 51.49
N LEU A 59 -17.21 -17.77 50.27
CA LEU A 59 -18.10 -18.08 49.15
C LEU A 59 -17.83 -19.51 48.71
N SER A 60 -18.84 -20.35 48.84
CA SER A 60 -18.80 -21.77 48.48
C SER A 60 -19.79 -22.05 47.37
N GLY A 61 -19.43 -22.89 46.42
CA GLY A 61 -20.27 -23.26 45.27
C GLY A 61 -20.27 -24.77 45.01
N ASN A 62 -21.41 -25.29 44.57
CA ASN A 62 -21.54 -26.68 44.16
C ASN A 62 -21.04 -26.90 42.71
N PHE A 63 -21.14 -28.12 42.20
CA PHE A 63 -20.68 -28.45 40.84
C PHE A 63 -21.47 -27.69 39.75
N GLU A 64 -22.77 -27.47 39.94
CA GLU A 64 -23.60 -26.74 38.97
C GLU A 64 -23.18 -25.25 38.90
N PHE A 65 -22.90 -24.63 40.05
CA PHE A 65 -22.30 -23.29 40.11
C PHE A 65 -20.98 -23.22 39.34
N TYR A 66 -20.07 -24.18 39.57
CA TYR A 66 -18.79 -24.24 38.85
C TYR A 66 -18.99 -24.40 37.34
N LYS A 67 -19.88 -25.30 36.92
CA LYS A 67 -20.15 -25.57 35.50
C LYS A 67 -20.72 -24.35 34.79
N GLN A 68 -21.67 -23.65 35.41
CA GLN A 68 -22.27 -22.45 34.85
C GLN A 68 -21.23 -21.32 34.73
N TYR A 69 -20.50 -21.03 35.81
CA TYR A 69 -19.47 -19.99 35.83
C TYR A 69 -18.34 -20.27 34.84
N SER A 70 -17.88 -21.52 34.76
CA SER A 70 -16.86 -21.95 33.80
C SER A 70 -17.34 -21.81 32.36
N THR A 71 -18.58 -22.18 32.05
CA THR A 71 -19.15 -22.05 30.70
C THR A 71 -19.23 -20.58 30.27
N ILE A 72 -19.73 -19.71 31.14
CA ILE A 72 -19.79 -18.26 30.90
C ILE A 72 -18.38 -17.70 30.69
N SER A 73 -17.43 -18.10 31.52
CA SER A 73 -16.01 -17.68 31.41
C SER A 73 -15.40 -18.12 30.07
N TRP A 74 -15.63 -19.36 29.63
CA TRP A 74 -15.17 -19.85 28.33
C TRP A 74 -15.79 -19.09 27.16
N LEU A 75 -17.06 -18.73 27.23
CA LEU A 75 -17.70 -17.89 26.20
C LEU A 75 -17.04 -16.51 26.11
N PHE A 76 -16.78 -15.85 27.23
CA PHE A 76 -16.09 -14.55 27.22
C PHE A 76 -14.65 -14.66 26.72
N ILE A 77 -13.89 -15.67 27.17
CA ILE A 77 -12.51 -15.90 26.73
C ILE A 77 -12.46 -16.17 25.22
N THR A 78 -13.38 -16.98 24.69
CA THR A 78 -13.41 -17.29 23.26
C THR A 78 -13.77 -16.07 22.41
N ILE A 79 -14.78 -15.28 22.81
CA ILE A 79 -15.12 -14.02 22.14
C ILE A 79 -13.95 -13.04 22.17
N PHE A 80 -13.32 -12.86 23.34
CA PHE A 80 -12.16 -11.99 23.48
C PHE A 80 -10.98 -12.45 22.61
N ALA A 81 -10.68 -13.75 22.59
CA ALA A 81 -9.63 -14.33 21.77
C ALA A 81 -9.88 -14.10 20.27
N LEU A 82 -11.11 -14.26 19.81
CA LEU A 82 -11.49 -13.99 18.41
C LEU A 82 -11.33 -12.51 18.05
N LEU A 83 -11.81 -11.61 18.89
CA LEU A 83 -11.66 -10.15 18.69
C LEU A 83 -10.19 -9.73 18.71
N PHE A 84 -9.41 -10.28 19.63
CA PHE A 84 -7.98 -10.01 19.74
C PHE A 84 -7.22 -10.53 18.51
N ALA A 85 -7.49 -11.76 18.07
CA ALA A 85 -6.88 -12.32 16.86
C ALA A 85 -7.25 -11.52 15.60
N PHE A 86 -8.50 -11.09 15.48
CA PHE A 86 -8.95 -10.23 14.39
C PHE A 86 -8.24 -8.86 14.42
N GLY A 87 -8.18 -8.23 15.59
CA GLY A 87 -7.49 -6.96 15.79
C GLY A 87 -6.00 -7.05 15.47
N LEU A 88 -5.32 -8.08 15.95
CA LEU A 88 -3.91 -8.36 15.66
C LEU A 88 -3.70 -8.54 14.16
N THR A 89 -4.54 -9.34 13.50
CA THR A 89 -4.47 -9.57 12.05
C THR A 89 -4.68 -8.27 11.26
N TYR A 90 -5.64 -7.44 11.68
CA TYR A 90 -5.88 -6.13 11.07
C TYR A 90 -4.67 -5.20 11.23
N LEU A 91 -4.10 -5.12 12.44
CA LEU A 91 -2.91 -4.30 12.71
C LEU A 91 -1.69 -4.76 11.93
N VAL A 92 -1.43 -6.06 11.85
CA VAL A 92 -0.32 -6.63 11.06
C VAL A 92 -0.50 -6.33 9.59
N LYS A 93 -1.69 -6.55 9.01
CA LYS A 93 -1.97 -6.21 7.61
C LYS A 93 -1.80 -4.71 7.35
N ARG A 94 -2.26 -3.86 8.28
CA ARG A 94 -2.08 -2.41 8.19
C ARG A 94 -0.61 -2.03 8.23
N TRP A 95 0.17 -2.61 9.15
CA TRP A 95 1.60 -2.35 9.28
C TRP A 95 2.39 -2.82 8.06
N GLN A 96 2.09 -4.00 7.52
CA GLN A 96 2.70 -4.50 6.28
C GLN A 96 2.43 -3.55 5.12
N ARG A 97 1.19 -3.10 4.92
CA ARG A 97 0.85 -2.13 3.86
C ARG A 97 1.62 -0.81 3.99
N HIS A 98 1.94 -0.39 5.22
CA HIS A 98 2.70 0.83 5.47
C HIS A 98 4.23 0.64 5.44
N SER A 99 4.72 -0.60 5.48
CA SER A 99 6.16 -0.90 5.63
C SER A 99 6.82 -1.46 4.37
N VAL A 100 6.11 -1.55 3.25
CA VAL A 100 6.73 -1.93 1.97
C VAL A 100 7.51 -0.72 1.45
N SER A 101 8.83 -0.89 1.26
CA SER A 101 9.67 0.18 0.70
C SER A 101 9.18 0.60 -0.69
N MET A 102 9.39 1.88 -1.05
CA MET A 102 9.06 2.40 -2.38
C MET A 102 9.66 1.52 -3.49
N HIS A 103 10.89 1.04 -3.29
CA HIS A 103 11.55 0.09 -4.18
C HIS A 103 10.72 -1.17 -4.42
N ALA A 104 10.31 -1.87 -3.35
CA ALA A 104 9.56 -3.11 -3.49
C ALA A 104 8.18 -2.87 -4.13
N GLN A 105 7.55 -1.72 -3.86
CA GLN A 105 6.30 -1.35 -4.51
C GLN A 105 6.50 -1.10 -6.02
N ILE A 106 7.52 -0.34 -6.43
CA ILE A 106 7.82 -0.09 -7.85
C ILE A 106 8.17 -1.39 -8.58
N VAL A 107 9.02 -2.24 -7.98
CA VAL A 107 9.39 -3.54 -8.58
C VAL A 107 8.17 -4.44 -8.75
N ALA A 108 7.25 -4.46 -7.78
CA ALA A 108 5.98 -5.15 -7.94
C ALA A 108 5.11 -4.53 -9.04
N GLY A 109 5.03 -3.19 -9.08
CA GLY A 109 4.28 -2.45 -10.11
C GLY A 109 4.79 -2.71 -11.53
N ILE A 110 6.11 -2.84 -11.73
CA ILE A 110 6.72 -3.21 -13.02
C ILE A 110 6.22 -4.58 -13.44
N LYS A 111 6.30 -5.57 -12.54
CA LYS A 111 5.83 -6.95 -12.81
C LYS A 111 4.34 -7.02 -13.09
N HIS A 112 3.55 -6.16 -12.45
CA HIS A 112 2.11 -6.10 -12.62
C HIS A 112 1.64 -5.14 -13.72
N GLN A 113 2.57 -4.56 -14.50
CA GLN A 113 2.25 -3.65 -15.61
C GLN A 113 1.42 -2.42 -15.16
N GLU A 114 1.67 -1.92 -13.94
CA GLU A 114 0.90 -0.85 -13.28
C GLU A 114 1.30 0.58 -13.73
N PHE A 115 2.36 0.71 -14.52
CA PHE A 115 2.83 2.00 -15.05
C PHE A 115 2.21 2.25 -16.42
N ILE A 116 1.14 3.04 -16.44
CA ILE A 116 0.29 3.24 -17.60
C ILE A 116 0.46 4.63 -18.23
N PRO A 117 0.21 4.76 -19.54
CA PRO A 117 0.30 6.04 -20.24
C PRO A 117 -0.97 6.88 -20.05
N PHE A 118 -0.76 8.15 -19.73
CA PHE A 118 -1.76 9.20 -19.93
C PHE A 118 -1.31 10.08 -21.08
N TYR A 119 -2.24 10.49 -21.94
CA TYR A 119 -1.93 11.23 -23.17
C TYR A 119 -2.38 12.68 -23.05
N GLN A 120 -1.43 13.61 -23.01
CA GLN A 120 -1.72 15.04 -23.03
C GLN A 120 -1.66 15.56 -24.48
N PRO A 121 -2.76 16.11 -25.04
CA PRO A 121 -2.77 16.56 -26.43
C PRO A 121 -1.79 17.71 -26.69
N ILE A 122 -1.05 17.63 -27.79
CA ILE A 122 -0.25 18.72 -28.35
C ILE A 122 -1.03 19.27 -29.54
N VAL A 123 -1.29 20.58 -29.52
CA VAL A 123 -2.16 21.27 -30.47
C VAL A 123 -1.36 22.26 -31.29
N ASP A 124 -1.53 22.23 -32.61
CA ASP A 124 -0.99 23.25 -33.50
C ASP A 124 -1.72 24.58 -33.25
N SER A 125 -0.97 25.61 -32.87
CA SER A 125 -1.54 26.89 -32.43
C SER A 125 -2.28 27.65 -33.54
N ARG A 126 -1.95 27.40 -34.82
CA ARG A 126 -2.54 28.10 -35.97
C ARG A 126 -3.82 27.44 -36.42
N THR A 127 -3.82 26.10 -36.48
CA THR A 127 -4.92 25.30 -37.00
C THR A 127 -5.85 24.77 -35.92
N GLN A 128 -5.43 24.82 -34.65
CA GLN A 128 -6.10 24.22 -33.49
C GLN A 128 -6.28 22.69 -33.62
N ALA A 129 -5.59 22.07 -34.56
CA ALA A 129 -5.61 20.63 -34.74
C ALA A 129 -4.68 19.95 -33.73
N VAL A 130 -5.12 18.80 -33.19
CA VAL A 130 -4.23 17.94 -32.41
C VAL A 130 -3.23 17.30 -33.38
N ILE A 131 -1.94 17.57 -33.15
CA ILE A 131 -0.84 17.07 -33.98
C ILE A 131 -0.05 15.93 -33.31
N GLY A 132 -0.19 15.80 -31.99
CA GLY A 132 0.44 14.72 -31.24
C GLY A 132 -0.04 14.69 -29.80
N CYS A 133 0.65 13.93 -28.99
CA CYS A 133 0.48 13.95 -27.54
C CYS A 133 1.79 13.68 -26.83
N GLU A 134 1.92 14.26 -25.64
CA GLU A 134 2.93 13.89 -24.68
C GLU A 134 2.41 12.71 -23.85
N VAL A 135 3.24 11.68 -23.72
CA VAL A 135 2.97 10.49 -22.92
C VAL A 135 3.51 10.72 -21.52
N LEU A 136 2.59 10.78 -20.57
CA LEU A 136 2.88 11.00 -19.17
C LEU A 136 2.63 9.72 -18.38
N MET A 137 3.67 9.20 -17.74
CA MET A 137 3.55 8.02 -16.89
C MET A 137 2.60 8.28 -15.72
N ARG A 138 1.73 7.32 -15.42
CA ARG A 138 0.95 7.28 -14.19
C ARG A 138 1.08 5.90 -13.57
N TRP A 139 1.13 5.84 -12.25
CA TRP A 139 1.16 4.57 -11.55
C TRP A 139 -0.24 4.26 -11.03
N GLN A 140 -0.91 3.32 -11.69
CA GLN A 140 -2.21 2.82 -11.27
C GLN A 140 -2.03 1.46 -10.58
N GLN A 141 -2.15 1.46 -9.25
CA GLN A 141 -2.05 0.24 -8.46
C GLN A 141 -3.24 -0.69 -8.71
N GLN A 142 -3.07 -1.99 -8.45
CA GLN A 142 -4.15 -3.00 -8.56
C GLN A 142 -5.45 -2.67 -7.79
N ASN A 143 -5.37 -1.89 -6.71
CA ASN A 143 -6.54 -1.45 -5.95
C ASN A 143 -7.28 -0.26 -6.60
N GLY A 144 -6.83 0.20 -7.78
CA GLY A 144 -7.37 1.35 -8.52
C GLY A 144 -6.81 2.70 -8.07
N SER A 145 -5.92 2.75 -7.08
CA SER A 145 -5.30 4.00 -6.66
C SER A 145 -4.37 4.55 -7.74
N LEU A 146 -4.40 5.86 -7.95
CA LEU A 146 -3.53 6.55 -8.89
C LEU A 146 -2.49 7.35 -8.10
N ILE A 147 -1.24 6.93 -8.19
CA ILE A 147 -0.12 7.62 -7.54
C ILE A 147 0.45 8.65 -8.53
N PRO A 148 0.60 9.92 -8.13
CA PRO A 148 1.11 10.96 -9.00
C PRO A 148 2.63 10.83 -9.24
N PRO A 149 3.14 11.25 -10.42
CA PRO A 149 4.55 11.07 -10.81
C PRO A 149 5.56 11.63 -9.81
N ASN A 150 5.26 12.78 -9.22
CA ASN A 150 6.13 13.45 -8.26
C ASN A 150 6.44 12.62 -6.99
N GLN A 151 5.63 11.60 -6.67
CA GLN A 151 5.86 10.72 -5.52
C GLN A 151 6.82 9.56 -5.81
N PHE A 152 6.95 9.12 -7.07
CA PHE A 152 7.70 7.90 -7.41
C PHE A 152 8.81 8.12 -8.45
N ILE A 153 8.67 9.08 -9.36
CA ILE A 153 9.67 9.34 -10.42
C ILE A 153 11.04 9.73 -9.82
N PRO A 154 11.15 10.67 -8.86
CA PRO A 154 12.46 11.01 -8.29
C PRO A 154 13.16 9.82 -7.63
N TYR A 155 12.38 8.95 -6.98
CA TYR A 155 12.91 7.73 -6.38
C TYR A 155 13.34 6.72 -7.46
N ALA A 156 12.53 6.53 -8.49
CA ALA A 156 12.81 5.61 -9.58
C ALA A 156 14.07 6.02 -10.35
N GLU A 157 14.24 7.32 -10.62
CA GLU A 157 15.42 7.91 -11.26
C GLU A 157 16.67 7.65 -10.41
N ALA A 158 16.64 8.05 -9.13
CA ALA A 158 17.79 7.89 -8.22
C ALA A 158 18.21 6.42 -7.96
N ASN A 159 17.33 5.46 -8.23
CA ASN A 159 17.57 4.02 -8.01
C ASN A 159 17.61 3.21 -9.31
N GLY A 160 17.62 3.86 -10.48
CA GLY A 160 17.68 3.20 -11.79
C GLY A 160 16.42 2.40 -12.20
N LEU A 161 15.36 2.39 -11.37
CA LEU A 161 14.11 1.67 -11.67
C LEU A 161 13.33 2.31 -12.82
N ILE A 162 13.62 3.59 -13.14
CA ILE A 162 12.95 4.33 -14.22
C ILE A 162 13.13 3.64 -15.58
N ILE A 163 14.24 2.92 -15.80
CA ILE A 163 14.52 2.22 -17.06
C ILE A 163 13.47 1.14 -17.33
N ASP A 164 13.25 0.26 -16.35
CA ASP A 164 12.26 -0.82 -16.44
C ASP A 164 10.83 -0.27 -16.50
N MET A 165 10.56 0.83 -15.80
CA MET A 165 9.25 1.50 -15.83
C MET A 165 8.94 2.09 -17.20
N THR A 166 9.93 2.73 -17.84
CA THR A 166 9.78 3.27 -19.20
C THR A 166 9.55 2.15 -20.20
N LYS A 167 10.19 0.98 -20.03
CA LYS A 167 9.93 -0.20 -20.87
C LYS A 167 8.48 -0.65 -20.80
N VAL A 168 7.93 -0.79 -19.59
CA VAL A 168 6.51 -1.12 -19.36
C VAL A 168 5.59 -0.06 -19.99
N LEU A 169 5.90 1.22 -19.78
CA LEU A 169 5.13 2.32 -20.36
C LEU A 169 5.12 2.26 -21.89
N LEU A 170 6.28 2.02 -22.50
CA LEU A 170 6.48 1.88 -23.93
C LEU A 170 5.59 0.75 -24.48
N GLU A 171 5.62 -0.44 -23.88
CA GLU A 171 4.77 -1.57 -24.27
C GLU A 171 3.27 -1.19 -24.31
N HIS A 172 2.77 -0.46 -23.31
CA HIS A 172 1.40 0.06 -23.31
C HIS A 172 1.15 1.07 -24.44
N VAL A 173 2.04 2.04 -24.62
CA VAL A 173 1.92 3.04 -25.70
C VAL A 173 1.81 2.36 -27.06
N PHE A 174 2.62 1.32 -27.30
CA PHE A 174 2.56 0.61 -28.59
C PHE A 174 1.25 -0.13 -28.81
N ASN A 175 0.73 -0.77 -27.77
CA ASN A 175 -0.58 -1.40 -27.84
C ASN A 175 -1.69 -0.38 -28.12
N ASP A 176 -1.63 0.78 -27.47
CA ASP A 176 -2.57 1.87 -27.67
C ASP A 176 -2.48 2.43 -29.09
N VAL A 177 -1.28 2.70 -29.62
CA VAL A 177 -1.13 3.24 -30.98
C VAL A 177 -1.57 2.22 -32.03
N LYS A 178 -1.30 0.93 -31.81
CA LYS A 178 -1.79 -0.15 -32.68
C LYS A 178 -3.32 -0.21 -32.69
N SER A 179 -3.95 -0.07 -31.53
CA SER A 179 -5.41 -0.11 -31.39
C SER A 179 -6.12 1.10 -32.04
N LEU A 180 -5.49 2.28 -32.04
CA LEU A 180 -6.00 3.49 -32.68
C LEU A 180 -6.14 3.35 -34.20
N GLY A 181 -5.39 2.43 -34.81
CA GLY A 181 -5.49 2.08 -36.22
C GLY A 181 -5.33 3.28 -37.16
N SER A 182 -6.06 3.27 -38.28
CA SER A 182 -5.92 4.28 -39.33
C SER A 182 -6.51 5.65 -38.99
N LYS A 183 -7.34 5.75 -37.94
CA LYS A 183 -8.15 6.93 -37.62
C LYS A 183 -7.35 8.12 -37.12
N ARG A 184 -6.14 7.91 -36.60
CA ARG A 184 -5.25 8.96 -36.09
C ARG A 184 -3.82 8.86 -36.62
N LYS A 185 -3.66 8.43 -37.89
CA LYS A 185 -2.37 8.17 -38.55
C LYS A 185 -1.36 9.32 -38.51
N ALA A 186 -1.80 10.56 -38.29
CA ALA A 186 -0.94 11.75 -38.28
C ALA A 186 -0.38 12.11 -36.90
N LEU A 187 -0.82 11.49 -35.79
CA LEU A 187 -0.37 11.87 -34.45
C LEU A 187 0.99 11.26 -34.11
N PHE A 188 1.89 12.09 -33.58
CA PHE A 188 3.10 11.66 -32.89
C PHE A 188 2.88 11.50 -31.37
N PHE A 189 3.76 10.73 -30.72
CA PHE A 189 3.75 10.44 -29.29
C PHE A 189 5.13 10.80 -28.72
N SER A 190 5.21 11.81 -27.85
CA SER A 190 6.45 12.23 -27.16
C SER A 190 6.59 11.45 -25.85
N ILE A 191 7.72 10.80 -25.63
CA ILE A 191 7.95 9.95 -24.46
C ILE A 191 9.20 10.43 -23.73
N ASN A 192 9.03 10.75 -22.46
CA ASN A 192 10.11 11.18 -21.58
C ASN A 192 11.07 10.02 -21.29
N ILE A 193 12.37 10.27 -21.46
CA ILE A 193 13.47 9.36 -21.11
C ILE A 193 14.52 10.11 -20.28
N VAL A 194 15.23 9.35 -19.45
CA VAL A 194 16.42 9.84 -18.75
C VAL A 194 17.71 9.47 -19.49
N PRO A 195 18.81 10.23 -19.33
CA PRO A 195 20.12 9.95 -19.94
C PRO A 195 20.60 8.50 -19.79
N GLU A 196 20.35 7.86 -18.64
CA GLU A 196 20.76 6.49 -18.35
C GLU A 196 20.12 5.47 -19.30
N HIS A 197 19.02 5.81 -20.00
CA HIS A 197 18.49 4.96 -21.07
C HIS A 197 19.42 4.88 -22.29
N LEU A 198 20.38 5.81 -22.42
CA LEU A 198 21.34 5.84 -23.52
C LEU A 198 22.62 5.06 -23.21
N ASP A 199 22.81 4.64 -21.97
CA ASP A 199 24.02 3.94 -21.52
C ASP A 199 24.10 2.49 -22.03
N ASN A 200 22.96 1.89 -22.38
CA ASN A 200 22.88 0.52 -22.88
C ASN A 200 21.98 0.42 -24.13
N ASP A 201 22.08 -0.72 -24.84
CA ASP A 201 21.32 -0.97 -26.06
C ASP A 201 19.86 -1.40 -25.79
N ASP A 202 19.39 -1.52 -24.54
CA ASP A 202 18.07 -2.09 -24.24
C ASP A 202 16.93 -1.22 -24.79
N LEU A 203 17.00 0.09 -24.61
CA LEU A 203 16.02 1.03 -25.18
C LEU A 203 16.05 0.95 -26.72
N TYR A 204 17.24 0.95 -27.32
CA TYR A 204 17.39 0.85 -28.76
C TYR A 204 16.80 -0.44 -29.32
N LEU A 205 17.10 -1.58 -28.69
CA LEU A 205 16.59 -2.89 -29.10
C LEU A 205 15.07 -2.98 -28.98
N LEU A 206 14.51 -2.41 -27.91
CA LEU A 206 13.07 -2.28 -27.73
C LEU A 206 12.47 -1.49 -28.90
N LEU A 207 12.91 -0.24 -29.09
CA LEU A 207 12.43 0.66 -30.14
C LEU A 207 12.56 0.05 -31.54
N LYS A 208 13.68 -0.60 -31.82
CA LYS A 208 13.92 -1.32 -33.07
C LYS A 208 12.89 -2.43 -33.27
N GLY A 209 12.69 -3.28 -32.26
CA GLY A 209 11.71 -4.37 -32.32
C GLY A 209 10.29 -3.86 -32.57
N ILE A 210 9.94 -2.70 -32.03
CA ILE A 210 8.66 -2.04 -32.29
C ILE A 210 8.56 -1.55 -33.73
N VAL A 211 9.57 -0.84 -34.21
CA VAL A 211 9.61 -0.33 -35.59
C VAL A 211 9.52 -1.48 -36.60
N GLU A 212 10.16 -2.61 -36.32
CA GLU A 212 10.14 -3.79 -37.19
C GLU A 212 8.83 -4.58 -37.12
N SER A 213 8.18 -4.63 -35.95
CA SER A 213 6.98 -5.46 -35.72
C SER A 213 5.65 -4.72 -35.93
N SER A 214 5.67 -3.40 -36.05
CA SER A 214 4.46 -2.58 -36.16
C SER A 214 4.35 -1.90 -37.52
N GLU A 215 3.11 -1.64 -37.97
CA GLU A 215 2.85 -0.73 -39.10
C GLU A 215 3.05 0.75 -38.72
N LEU A 216 3.61 1.01 -37.53
CA LEU A 216 3.81 2.35 -37.01
C LEU A 216 5.00 2.97 -37.73
N LYS A 217 4.74 4.07 -38.43
CA LYS A 217 5.83 4.83 -39.04
C LYS A 217 6.72 5.41 -37.93
N PRO A 218 8.05 5.21 -37.99
CA PRO A 218 8.96 5.59 -36.89
C PRO A 218 8.86 7.04 -36.42
N HIS A 219 8.61 7.98 -37.34
CA HIS A 219 8.42 9.41 -37.04
C HIS A 219 7.21 9.73 -36.16
N ARG A 220 6.41 8.72 -35.79
CA ARG A 220 5.31 8.87 -34.85
C ARG A 220 5.75 8.72 -33.40
N ILE A 221 6.99 8.32 -33.15
CA ILE A 221 7.58 8.29 -31.82
C ILE A 221 8.59 9.43 -31.77
N SER A 222 8.50 10.23 -30.71
CA SER A 222 9.53 11.19 -30.33
C SER A 222 9.99 10.84 -28.93
N LEU A 223 11.30 10.89 -28.69
CA LEU A 223 11.87 10.77 -27.35
C LEU A 223 12.25 12.15 -26.84
N GLU A 224 12.09 12.35 -25.54
CA GLU A 224 12.35 13.62 -24.88
C GLU A 224 13.28 13.38 -23.70
N ILE A 225 14.51 13.88 -23.80
CA ILE A 225 15.52 13.70 -22.75
C ILE A 225 15.32 14.78 -21.70
N THR A 226 15.11 14.35 -20.47
CA THR A 226 14.99 15.28 -19.33
C THR A 226 16.38 15.76 -18.89
N GLU A 227 16.52 17.05 -18.61
CA GLU A 227 17.77 17.66 -18.12
C GLU A 227 18.12 17.36 -16.66
N ARG A 228 17.20 16.69 -15.93
CA ARG A 228 17.29 16.46 -14.48
C ARG A 228 18.48 15.59 -14.06
N LEU A 229 19.04 14.82 -14.98
CA LEU A 229 20.21 13.98 -14.75
C LEU A 229 21.32 14.36 -15.75
N PRO A 230 22.59 14.36 -15.32
CA PRO A 230 23.70 14.65 -16.21
C PRO A 230 23.96 13.48 -17.16
N ILE A 231 24.34 13.79 -18.40
CA ILE A 231 24.85 12.77 -19.33
C ILE A 231 26.29 12.44 -18.93
N SER A 232 26.53 11.19 -18.55
CA SER A 232 27.81 10.69 -18.03
C SER A 232 28.90 10.61 -19.11
N ASP A 233 28.55 10.07 -20.29
CA ASP A 233 29.42 9.95 -21.47
C ASP A 233 28.72 10.51 -22.71
N LEU A 234 29.09 11.73 -23.08
CA LEU A 234 28.53 12.43 -24.25
C LEU A 234 28.84 11.72 -25.57
N VAL A 235 29.97 11.00 -25.68
CA VAL A 235 30.36 10.31 -26.93
C VAL A 235 29.49 9.06 -27.09
N ALA A 236 29.36 8.26 -26.04
CA ALA A 236 28.50 7.08 -26.04
C ALA A 236 27.03 7.46 -26.27
N ALA A 237 26.53 8.47 -25.54
CA ALA A 237 25.19 9.00 -25.72
C ALA A 237 24.97 9.46 -27.17
N ARG A 238 25.91 10.21 -27.77
CA ARG A 238 25.78 10.63 -29.17
C ARG A 238 25.67 9.46 -30.14
N GLN A 239 26.49 8.42 -29.97
CA GLN A 239 26.43 7.23 -30.80
C GLN A 239 25.08 6.52 -30.67
N MET A 240 24.54 6.41 -29.46
CA MET A 240 23.21 5.84 -29.23
C MET A 240 22.11 6.67 -29.89
N LEU A 241 22.18 7.99 -29.77
CA LEU A 241 21.23 8.90 -30.42
C LEU A 241 21.27 8.77 -31.94
N ASP A 242 22.46 8.64 -32.54
CA ASP A 242 22.59 8.41 -33.98
C ASP A 242 21.96 7.07 -34.40
N LYS A 243 22.08 6.01 -33.58
CA LYS A 243 21.39 4.73 -33.82
C LYS A 243 19.86 4.88 -33.77
N ILE A 244 19.34 5.60 -32.77
CA ILE A 244 17.89 5.83 -32.62
C ILE A 244 17.36 6.68 -33.78
N TYR A 245 18.09 7.73 -34.17
CA TYR A 245 17.73 8.56 -35.31
C TYR A 245 17.70 7.78 -36.63
N ALA A 246 18.62 6.83 -36.82
CA ALA A 246 18.62 5.94 -37.98
C ALA A 246 17.39 5.02 -38.06
N LEU A 247 16.66 4.80 -36.95
CA LEU A 247 15.35 4.14 -36.98
C LEU A 247 14.24 5.05 -37.48
N GLY A 248 14.48 6.36 -37.62
CA GLY A 248 13.49 7.38 -37.99
C GLY A 248 12.67 7.91 -36.82
N ILE A 249 13.18 7.76 -35.59
CA ILE A 249 12.55 8.26 -34.36
C ILE A 249 13.09 9.67 -34.08
N ASP A 250 12.19 10.60 -33.80
CA ASP A 250 12.56 11.98 -33.48
C ASP A 250 13.05 12.10 -32.04
N LEU A 251 13.91 13.10 -31.80
CA LEU A 251 14.48 13.31 -30.48
C LEU A 251 14.46 14.80 -30.12
N LYS A 252 14.06 15.07 -28.89
CA LYS A 252 13.91 16.41 -28.31
C LYS A 252 14.65 16.48 -26.99
N LEU A 253 15.16 17.66 -26.68
CA LEU A 253 15.59 18.03 -25.34
C LEU A 253 14.45 18.79 -24.70
N ASP A 254 14.08 18.41 -23.48
CA ASP A 254 13.05 19.11 -22.71
C ASP A 254 13.62 20.44 -22.20
N ASP A 255 13.07 21.57 -22.68
CA ASP A 255 13.43 22.94 -22.25
C ASP A 255 12.39 23.39 -21.20
N ALA A 256 12.61 23.04 -19.94
CA ALA A 256 11.81 23.58 -18.84
C ALA A 256 12.32 24.99 -18.48
N GLY A 257 11.58 26.00 -18.93
CA GLY A 257 11.92 27.41 -18.75
C GLY A 257 12.33 27.83 -17.33
N THR A 258 13.45 28.56 -17.27
CA THR A 258 13.87 29.56 -16.28
C THR A 258 14.34 29.09 -14.89
N GLY A 259 15.66 28.87 -14.74
CA GLY A 259 16.28 28.83 -13.41
C GLY A 259 17.70 28.29 -13.34
N TYR A 260 18.68 28.98 -13.95
CA TYR A 260 20.13 28.73 -13.88
C TYR A 260 20.69 27.45 -14.53
N GLY A 261 21.26 27.63 -15.73
CA GLY A 261 22.56 27.03 -16.10
C GLY A 261 22.54 25.86 -17.08
N GLY A 262 22.43 26.14 -18.38
CA GLY A 262 22.63 25.10 -19.40
C GLY A 262 22.47 25.48 -20.88
N PHE A 263 22.57 26.75 -21.26
CA PHE A 263 22.66 27.12 -22.70
C PHE A 263 23.98 26.64 -23.31
N SER A 264 24.05 25.39 -23.79
CA SER A 264 24.87 24.93 -24.92
C SER A 264 24.81 23.42 -25.09
N VAL A 265 23.75 22.91 -25.73
CA VAL A 265 23.90 21.95 -26.83
C VAL A 265 22.80 22.22 -27.85
N THR A 266 22.87 23.36 -28.55
CA THR A 266 22.23 23.45 -29.85
C THR A 266 23.02 22.53 -30.78
N VAL A 267 22.46 21.35 -31.11
CA VAL A 267 22.93 20.57 -32.26
C VAL A 267 22.49 21.32 -33.52
N HIS A 268 23.22 22.38 -33.84
CA HIS A 268 23.24 22.92 -35.18
C HIS A 268 24.31 22.15 -35.94
N GLN A 269 23.88 21.13 -36.71
CA GLN A 269 24.42 20.73 -38.03
C GLN A 269 24.01 19.29 -38.38
N LYS A 270 22.92 19.15 -39.14
CA LYS A 270 22.97 18.88 -40.60
C LYS A 270 21.55 18.87 -41.15
N GLY A 271 21.41 19.48 -42.32
CA GLY A 271 20.14 19.94 -42.87
C GLY A 271 19.21 18.83 -43.33
N ILE A 272 17.93 19.14 -43.25
CA ILE A 272 16.86 18.62 -44.09
C ILE A 272 15.92 19.81 -44.31
N ASP A 273 15.64 20.09 -45.58
CA ASP A 273 14.65 21.03 -46.07
C ASP A 273 13.21 20.67 -45.63
#